data_AF-A0A1Y2QJQ7-F1
#
_entry.id   AF-A0A1Y2QJQ7-F1
#
_cell.length_a   1.000
_cell.length_b   1.000
_cell.length_c   1.000
_cell.angle_alpha   90.00
_cell.angle_beta   90.00
_cell.angle_gamma   90.00
#
_symmetry.space_group_name_H-M   'P 1'
#
loop_
_entity.id
_entity.type
_entity.pdbx_description
1 polymer ?
#
loop_
_entity_poly.entity_id
_entity_poly.type
_entity_poly.pdbx_seq_one_letter_code
_entity_poly.pdbx_strand_id
1 'polypeptide(L)'
;MKHAPSPSSTSRRQWLTGAVTTAATAVAAASVSRVALAALPEAPQQTSADTAGPWTPPGVTGAGRPYNPVVTLNGWTLPWRMNNGVKEFHLVAEPVVREMAPGFLVNMWGYNGQSPGPTIEVVEGDRVRIFVTNRLPEHTTIHWHGQRLPNGMDGVGGLNQPQIPVGKTFVYEFEARRPGTFMYHPHADEMVQMAMGMMGFWVTHPKGRHPHIDPVQRDYCFLLNAFDVQPGSMTPQVNTMLEQNIWAWNSRVFPGITPLVARLGDRVRVRVGNLTMTNHPIHIHGIEFEVAGTDGGPVPRSARWPEVTTDIAVGQMRQLEFIADEPGDWAMHCHKSHHTMGAMGHGVPTMIGTDHKGLVKPLQRANPDYMVMGERGMADMGEMQMELPANTFPMMTGSGPYGPIEMGGMFTTLKVRAGLGANDYRDPGVYAMPPGTQARPVEVGQAPAASRPAPSAPPRQGTLEGTARKPGSGHSH
;
A
#
# COMPACT_ATOMS: atom_id res chain seq x y z
N MET A 1 36.29 -72.46 -3.77
CA MET A 1 35.96 -73.90 -3.83
C MET A 1 34.61 -74.11 -3.16
N LYS A 2 33.70 -74.80 -3.87
CA LYS A 2 32.46 -75.48 -3.40
C LYS A 2 31.22 -74.65 -3.00
N HIS A 3 30.38 -74.49 -4.02
CA HIS A 3 28.91 -74.51 -4.14
C HIS A 3 27.98 -74.88 -2.95
N ALA A 4 26.91 -74.07 -2.85
CA ALA A 4 25.46 -74.39 -2.81
C ALA A 4 24.85 -74.99 -1.52
N PRO A 5 23.51 -75.04 -1.34
CA PRO A 5 22.39 -74.31 -1.98
C PRO A 5 21.34 -73.75 -0.98
N SER A 6 20.37 -73.00 -1.52
CA SER A 6 18.99 -72.90 -0.98
C SER A 6 18.09 -73.90 -1.72
N PRO A 7 17.01 -74.40 -1.09
CA PRO A 7 15.72 -74.18 -1.73
C PRO A 7 14.57 -73.83 -0.78
N SER A 8 13.68 -73.04 -1.35
CA SER A 8 12.32 -72.68 -0.93
C SER A 8 11.37 -73.88 -0.78
N SER A 9 10.40 -73.78 0.13
CA SER A 9 8.99 -73.93 -0.23
C SER A 9 8.05 -73.48 0.90
N THR A 10 7.21 -72.51 0.56
CA THR A 10 5.91 -72.13 1.14
C THR A 10 5.05 -73.28 1.66
N SER A 11 4.27 -73.03 2.74
CA SER A 11 2.79 -72.99 2.69
C SER A 11 2.08 -73.38 4.02
N ARG A 12 1.10 -72.52 4.37
CA ARG A 12 -0.18 -72.78 5.09
C ARG A 12 -0.19 -72.93 6.63
N ARG A 13 -0.92 -71.97 7.25
CA ARG A 13 -1.99 -72.10 8.27
C ARG A 13 -1.71 -73.08 9.43
N GLN A 14 -1.80 -72.75 10.71
CA GLN A 14 -2.78 -71.90 11.39
C GLN A 14 -2.37 -71.84 12.88
N TRP A 15 -2.45 -70.64 13.47
CA TRP A 15 -3.14 -70.33 14.74
C TRP A 15 -2.72 -70.95 16.09
N LEU A 16 -2.58 -70.01 17.05
CA LEU A 16 -2.65 -70.09 18.52
C LEU A 16 -1.38 -70.46 19.29
N THR A 17 -0.66 -69.43 19.78
CA THR A 17 -0.39 -69.20 21.23
C THR A 17 0.54 -67.99 21.41
N GLY A 18 0.25 -67.13 22.40
CA GLY A 18 1.23 -66.18 22.95
C GLY A 18 0.93 -64.70 22.76
N ALA A 19 0.04 -64.15 23.59
CA ALA A 19 -0.07 -62.71 23.81
C ALA A 19 1.14 -62.18 24.59
N VAL A 20 1.75 -61.07 24.17
CA VAL A 20 2.38 -60.05 25.04
C VAL A 20 2.43 -58.69 24.31
N THR A 21 1.59 -57.77 24.77
CA THR A 21 1.69 -56.29 24.76
C THR A 21 2.41 -55.56 23.60
N THR A 22 1.63 -54.90 22.74
CA THR A 22 2.04 -53.62 22.12
C THR A 22 0.88 -52.64 22.25
N ALA A 23 1.12 -51.62 23.07
CA ALA A 23 0.19 -50.53 23.29
C ALA A 23 -0.07 -49.78 21.98
N ALA A 24 -1.35 -49.59 21.67
CA ALA A 24 -1.81 -48.70 20.63
C ALA A 24 -1.48 -47.25 21.03
N THR A 25 -0.39 -46.69 20.49
CA THR A 25 -0.27 -45.25 20.36
C THR A 25 -1.20 -44.80 19.24
N ALA A 26 -2.45 -44.51 19.62
CA ALA A 26 -3.38 -43.81 18.78
C ALA A 26 -2.76 -42.46 18.38
N VAL A 27 -2.64 -42.23 17.07
CA VAL A 27 -2.32 -40.91 16.50
C VAL A 27 -3.46 -39.98 16.89
N ALA A 28 -3.24 -39.14 17.90
CA ALA A 28 -4.14 -38.06 18.25
C ALA A 28 -4.05 -36.98 17.16
N ALA A 29 -4.78 -37.18 16.06
CA ALA A 29 -5.20 -36.08 15.22
C ALA A 29 -6.03 -35.14 16.11
N ALA A 30 -5.51 -33.95 16.40
CA ALA A 30 -6.15 -32.97 17.25
C ALA A 30 -7.51 -32.56 16.65
N SER A 31 -8.58 -33.22 17.07
CA SER A 31 -9.94 -32.79 16.87
C SER A 31 -10.17 -31.55 17.73
N VAL A 32 -10.08 -30.38 17.12
CA VAL A 32 -10.57 -29.16 17.76
C VAL A 32 -12.07 -29.39 18.00
N SER A 33 -12.45 -29.52 19.27
CA SER A 33 -13.84 -29.70 19.67
C SER A 33 -14.70 -28.63 18.98
N ARG A 34 -15.84 -29.01 18.39
CA ARG A 34 -16.80 -28.07 17.79
C ARG A 34 -17.21 -26.95 18.76
N VAL A 35 -17.08 -27.18 20.07
CA VAL A 35 -17.32 -26.19 21.13
C VAL A 35 -16.24 -25.08 21.16
N ALA A 36 -14.98 -25.40 20.85
CA ALA A 36 -13.90 -24.40 20.78
C ALA A 36 -14.01 -23.51 19.52
N LEU A 37 -14.52 -24.05 18.40
CA LEU A 37 -14.84 -23.27 17.20
C LEU A 37 -16.05 -22.35 17.41
N ALA A 38 -17.02 -22.76 18.23
CA ALA A 38 -18.16 -21.91 18.61
C ALA A 38 -17.78 -20.73 19.53
N ALA A 39 -16.56 -20.72 20.09
CA ALA A 39 -16.06 -19.64 20.94
C ALA A 39 -15.37 -18.52 20.15
N LEU A 40 -14.88 -18.78 18.94
CA LEU A 40 -14.22 -17.76 18.12
C LEU A 40 -15.25 -16.70 17.65
N PRO A 41 -14.90 -15.41 17.64
CA PRO A 41 -15.70 -14.41 16.94
C PRO A 41 -15.83 -14.77 15.46
N GLU A 42 -16.91 -14.34 14.83
CA GLU A 42 -17.04 -14.38 13.37
C GLU A 42 -15.83 -13.71 12.72
N ALA A 43 -15.42 -14.19 11.53
CA ALA A 43 -14.41 -13.56 10.69
C ALA A 43 -15.10 -12.84 9.53
N PRO A 44 -15.46 -11.55 9.67
CA PRO A 44 -16.05 -10.80 8.57
C PRO A 44 -15.07 -10.74 7.41
N GLN A 45 -15.56 -10.82 6.17
CA GLN A 45 -14.75 -10.70 4.96
C GLN A 45 -15.32 -9.60 4.06
N GLN A 46 -14.43 -8.98 3.28
CA GLN A 46 -14.77 -8.01 2.25
C GLN A 46 -13.80 -8.15 1.10
N THR A 47 -14.31 -8.22 -0.13
CA THR A 47 -13.52 -8.41 -1.35
C THR A 47 -13.60 -7.20 -2.30
N SER A 48 -14.50 -6.25 -2.05
CA SER A 48 -14.60 -5.03 -2.85
C SER A 48 -13.31 -4.21 -2.78
N ALA A 49 -12.94 -3.60 -3.91
CA ALA A 49 -11.85 -2.65 -4.00
C ALA A 49 -12.28 -1.20 -3.70
N ASP A 50 -13.56 -0.98 -3.41
CA ASP A 50 -14.10 0.35 -3.12
C ASP A 50 -13.83 0.78 -1.68
N THR A 51 -13.86 2.08 -1.45
CA THR A 51 -13.81 2.66 -0.10
C THR A 51 -15.13 2.37 0.62
N ALA A 52 -15.09 1.60 1.71
CA ALA A 52 -16.24 1.47 2.60
C ALA A 52 -16.41 2.75 3.44
N GLY A 53 -17.67 3.07 3.75
CA GLY A 53 -17.98 4.16 4.68
C GLY A 53 -17.45 3.89 6.10
N PRO A 54 -17.39 4.92 6.96
CA PRO A 54 -16.90 4.79 8.32
C PRO A 54 -17.71 3.75 9.10
N TRP A 55 -17.03 2.75 9.65
CA TRP A 55 -17.70 1.71 10.42
C TRP A 55 -18.08 2.21 11.81
N THR A 56 -19.21 1.73 12.30
CA THR A 56 -19.76 2.08 13.60
C THR A 56 -20.02 0.80 14.38
N PRO A 57 -19.51 0.66 15.62
CA PRO A 57 -19.89 -0.45 16.48
C PRO A 57 -21.41 -0.47 16.73
N PRO A 58 -22.06 -1.64 16.64
CA PRO A 58 -23.47 -1.78 16.99
C PRO A 58 -23.77 -1.24 18.39
N GLY A 59 -24.86 -0.49 18.54
CA GLY A 59 -25.27 0.11 19.81
C GLY A 59 -24.55 1.42 20.19
N VAL A 60 -23.58 1.87 19.38
CA VAL A 60 -22.88 3.15 19.59
C VAL A 60 -23.30 4.14 18.51
N THR A 61 -24.31 4.97 18.76
CA THR A 61 -24.82 5.96 17.78
C THR A 61 -24.50 7.41 18.15
N GLY A 62 -24.28 8.24 17.13
CA GLY A 62 -24.19 9.70 17.27
C GLY A 62 -23.04 10.23 18.12
N ALA A 63 -23.32 11.33 18.84
CA ALA A 63 -22.36 12.15 19.61
C ALA A 63 -21.81 11.50 20.90
N GLY A 64 -22.17 10.24 21.19
CA GLY A 64 -21.67 9.51 22.36
C GLY A 64 -20.27 8.88 22.17
N ARG A 65 -19.65 9.05 20.99
CA ARG A 65 -18.30 8.54 20.70
C ARG A 65 -17.25 9.60 21.01
N PRO A 66 -16.11 9.23 21.60
CA PRO A 66 -15.01 10.17 21.80
C PRO A 66 -14.27 10.50 20.49
N TYR A 67 -14.64 9.89 19.35
CA TYR A 67 -13.95 10.02 18.07
C TYR A 67 -14.89 9.92 16.86
N ASN A 68 -14.43 10.46 15.73
CA ASN A 68 -15.00 10.19 14.41
C ASN A 68 -14.25 9.01 13.76
N PRO A 69 -14.93 7.96 13.28
CA PRO A 69 -14.25 6.80 12.70
C PRO A 69 -13.43 7.18 11.47
N VAL A 70 -12.31 6.48 11.26
CA VAL A 70 -11.47 6.71 10.08
C VAL A 70 -12.08 6.05 8.84
N VAL A 71 -11.87 6.67 7.69
CA VAL A 71 -12.17 6.10 6.37
C VAL A 71 -10.87 5.61 5.74
N THR A 72 -10.79 4.31 5.50
CA THR A 72 -9.63 3.69 4.83
C THR A 72 -9.84 3.74 3.33
N LEU A 73 -9.01 4.47 2.58
CA LEU A 73 -9.17 4.58 1.13
C LEU A 73 -9.10 3.19 0.49
N ASN A 74 -10.07 2.85 -0.35
CA ASN A 74 -10.19 1.54 -0.99
C ASN A 74 -10.14 0.37 0.01
N GLY A 75 -10.58 0.58 1.24
CA GLY A 75 -10.59 -0.42 2.30
C GLY A 75 -11.77 -0.24 3.25
N TRP A 76 -11.68 -0.89 4.42
CA TRP A 76 -12.75 -0.91 5.41
C TRP A 76 -12.17 -1.14 6.82
N THR A 77 -12.96 -0.84 7.84
CA THR A 77 -12.62 -1.09 9.24
C THR A 77 -13.10 -2.47 9.67
N LEU A 78 -12.26 -3.23 10.39
CA LEU A 78 -12.57 -4.56 10.90
C LEU A 78 -13.63 -4.48 12.03
N PRO A 79 -14.82 -5.08 11.85
CA PRO A 79 -15.79 -5.19 12.90
C PRO A 79 -15.29 -6.02 14.08
N TRP A 80 -15.73 -5.66 15.28
CA TRP A 80 -15.45 -6.38 16.50
C TRP A 80 -16.71 -6.66 17.30
N ARG A 81 -16.64 -7.65 18.20
CA ARG A 81 -17.65 -7.87 19.23
C ARG A 81 -17.08 -7.57 20.62
N MET A 82 -17.93 -7.12 21.54
CA MET A 82 -17.56 -6.97 22.94
C MET A 82 -17.75 -8.30 23.67
N ASN A 83 -16.74 -8.77 24.40
CA ASN A 83 -16.82 -9.96 25.24
C ASN A 83 -16.17 -9.68 26.60
N ASN A 84 -16.97 -9.58 27.67
CA ASN A 84 -16.51 -9.33 29.04
C ASN A 84 -15.54 -8.14 29.17
N GLY A 85 -15.84 -7.03 28.50
CA GLY A 85 -15.01 -5.82 28.53
C GLY A 85 -13.75 -5.88 27.65
N VAL A 86 -13.63 -6.89 26.79
CA VAL A 86 -12.55 -7.03 25.79
C VAL A 86 -13.14 -6.92 24.39
N LYS A 87 -12.53 -6.09 23.53
CA LYS A 87 -12.86 -6.01 22.11
C LYS A 87 -12.23 -7.19 21.38
N GLU A 88 -13.06 -8.07 20.84
CA GLU A 88 -12.63 -9.25 20.10
C GLU A 88 -12.70 -9.02 18.60
N PHE A 89 -11.57 -9.24 17.93
CA PHE A 89 -11.39 -9.16 16.49
C PHE A 89 -11.01 -10.54 15.93
N HIS A 90 -11.32 -10.78 14.65
CA HIS A 90 -10.86 -11.97 13.94
C HIS A 90 -10.21 -11.58 12.61
N LEU A 91 -8.91 -11.78 12.52
CA LEU A 91 -8.14 -11.67 11.29
C LEU A 91 -7.94 -13.05 10.66
N VAL A 92 -8.05 -13.12 9.34
CA VAL A 92 -7.79 -14.34 8.57
C VAL A 92 -6.75 -14.01 7.52
N ALA A 93 -5.53 -14.53 7.68
CA ALA A 93 -4.48 -14.43 6.67
C ALA A 93 -4.77 -15.42 5.54
N GLU A 94 -4.96 -14.95 4.31
CA GLU A 94 -5.36 -15.81 3.19
C GLU A 94 -4.89 -15.26 1.82
N PRO A 95 -4.75 -16.13 0.79
CA PRO A 95 -4.60 -15.68 -0.59
C PRO A 95 -5.84 -14.91 -1.06
N VAL A 96 -5.63 -13.81 -1.78
CA VAL A 96 -6.67 -12.92 -2.30
C VAL A 96 -6.33 -12.48 -3.73
N VAL A 97 -7.33 -12.01 -4.47
CA VAL A 97 -7.13 -11.35 -5.77
C VAL A 97 -7.55 -9.90 -5.61
N ARG A 98 -6.66 -8.97 -5.95
CA ARG A 98 -6.89 -7.53 -5.84
C ARG A 98 -6.92 -6.92 -7.23
N GLU A 99 -8.02 -6.28 -7.59
CA GLU A 99 -7.99 -5.32 -8.68
C GLU A 99 -7.22 -4.09 -8.19
N MET A 100 -6.11 -3.75 -8.83
CA MET A 100 -5.32 -2.57 -8.48
C MET A 100 -5.79 -1.32 -9.24
N ALA A 101 -6.25 -1.50 -10.47
CA ALA A 101 -6.92 -0.51 -11.33
C ALA A 101 -7.89 -1.24 -12.27
N PRO A 102 -8.85 -0.55 -12.92
CA PRO A 102 -9.82 -1.20 -13.80
C PRO A 102 -9.17 -2.17 -14.80
N GLY A 103 -9.49 -3.46 -14.69
CA GLY A 103 -8.96 -4.51 -15.57
C GLY A 103 -7.54 -4.99 -15.28
N PHE A 104 -6.89 -4.50 -14.21
CA PHE A 104 -5.58 -4.94 -13.74
C PHE A 104 -5.71 -5.65 -12.39
N LEU A 105 -5.65 -6.98 -12.43
CA LEU A 105 -5.81 -7.90 -11.32
C LEU A 105 -4.46 -8.47 -10.87
N VAL A 106 -4.24 -8.55 -9.56
CA VAL A 106 -3.01 -9.07 -8.98
C VAL A 106 -3.34 -10.10 -7.89
N ASN A 107 -2.69 -11.26 -7.97
CA ASN A 107 -2.69 -12.28 -6.93
C ASN A 107 -1.86 -11.78 -5.75
N MET A 108 -2.49 -11.71 -4.59
CA MET A 108 -1.89 -11.17 -3.37
C MET A 108 -2.17 -12.11 -2.21
N TRP A 109 -1.49 -11.88 -1.09
CA TRP A 109 -1.89 -12.39 0.21
C TRP A 109 -2.36 -11.21 1.05
N GLY A 110 -3.39 -11.44 1.85
CA GLY A 110 -4.04 -10.37 2.58
C GLY A 110 -4.71 -10.86 3.85
N TYR A 111 -5.57 -10.01 4.39
CA TYR A 111 -6.39 -10.36 5.55
C TYR A 111 -7.87 -10.12 5.24
N ASN A 112 -8.71 -11.09 5.58
CA ASN A 112 -10.17 -10.99 5.51
C ASN A 112 -10.71 -10.63 4.11
N GLY A 113 -10.13 -11.22 3.06
CA GLY A 113 -10.57 -11.05 1.68
C GLY A 113 -9.89 -9.92 0.88
N GLN A 114 -8.98 -9.13 1.47
CA GLN A 114 -8.31 -8.04 0.76
C GLN A 114 -6.85 -7.79 1.17
N SER A 115 -6.12 -7.10 0.30
CA SER A 115 -4.81 -6.48 0.55
C SER A 115 -4.90 -4.96 0.29
N PRO A 116 -4.46 -4.11 1.22
CA PRO A 116 -4.22 -4.40 2.63
C PRO A 116 -5.44 -5.00 3.32
N GLY A 117 -5.21 -5.63 4.46
CA GLY A 117 -6.25 -6.05 5.38
C GLY A 117 -7.05 -4.88 5.97
N PRO A 118 -8.12 -5.17 6.70
CA PRO A 118 -9.00 -4.15 7.27
C PRO A 118 -8.31 -3.34 8.37
N THR A 119 -8.70 -2.07 8.50
CA THR A 119 -8.21 -1.20 9.56
C THR A 119 -8.76 -1.65 10.92
N ILE A 120 -7.89 -1.82 11.91
CA ILE A 120 -8.30 -2.04 13.30
C ILE A 120 -8.47 -0.68 13.98
N GLU A 121 -9.69 -0.38 14.45
CA GLU A 121 -9.99 0.83 15.21
C GLU A 121 -10.31 0.50 16.68
N VAL A 122 -9.56 1.14 17.58
CA VAL A 122 -9.72 1.01 19.03
C VAL A 122 -9.64 2.38 19.70
N VAL A 123 -9.96 2.42 20.99
CA VAL A 123 -9.83 3.59 21.85
C VAL A 123 -8.74 3.30 22.87
N GLU A 124 -7.97 4.33 23.22
CA GLU A 124 -6.96 4.26 24.28
C GLU A 124 -7.55 3.66 25.58
N GLY A 125 -6.85 2.65 26.10
CA GLY A 125 -7.25 1.87 27.28
C GLY A 125 -8.13 0.67 26.98
N ASP A 126 -8.55 0.44 25.73
CA ASP A 126 -9.27 -0.78 25.37
C ASP A 126 -8.38 -2.01 25.58
N ARG A 127 -8.96 -3.05 26.19
CA ARG A 127 -8.41 -4.41 26.09
C ARG A 127 -8.85 -5.01 24.76
N VAL A 128 -7.89 -5.50 23.99
CA VAL A 128 -8.12 -6.13 22.69
C VAL A 128 -7.74 -7.59 22.76
N ARG A 129 -8.50 -8.44 22.06
CA ARG A 129 -8.18 -9.84 21.81
C ARG A 129 -8.38 -10.13 20.33
N ILE A 130 -7.30 -10.48 19.65
CA ILE A 130 -7.29 -10.64 18.20
C ILE A 130 -6.97 -12.08 17.87
N PHE A 131 -7.95 -12.76 17.30
CA PHE A 131 -7.78 -14.11 16.79
C PHE A 131 -7.23 -14.03 15.37
N VAL A 132 -6.11 -14.71 15.10
CA VAL A 132 -5.45 -14.72 13.79
C VAL A 132 -5.47 -16.14 13.27
N THR A 133 -6.30 -16.40 12.25
CA THR A 133 -6.38 -17.69 11.58
C THR A 133 -5.51 -17.67 10.33
N ASN A 134 -4.59 -18.63 10.21
CA ASN A 134 -3.72 -18.77 9.06
C ASN A 134 -4.32 -19.72 8.01
N ARG A 135 -4.65 -19.20 6.83
CA ARG A 135 -5.06 -19.94 5.63
C ARG A 135 -4.08 -19.77 4.46
N LEU A 136 -2.90 -19.22 4.71
CA LEU A 136 -1.82 -19.15 3.73
C LEU A 136 -1.27 -20.56 3.44
N PRO A 137 -0.55 -20.75 2.32
CA PRO A 137 0.15 -21.99 2.03
C PRO A 137 1.36 -22.23 2.96
N GLU A 138 1.71 -21.27 3.81
CA GLU A 138 2.84 -21.37 4.74
C GLU A 138 2.54 -20.76 6.11
N HIS A 139 3.51 -20.81 7.01
CA HIS A 139 3.39 -20.28 8.35
C HIS A 139 3.39 -18.74 8.34
N THR A 140 2.79 -18.10 9.35
CA THR A 140 2.77 -16.63 9.45
C THR A 140 2.84 -16.18 10.91
N THR A 141 2.97 -14.88 11.13
CA THR A 141 2.73 -14.18 12.39
C THR A 141 2.19 -12.78 12.09
N ILE A 142 1.86 -11.98 13.10
CA ILE A 142 1.51 -10.57 12.91
C ILE A 142 2.24 -9.74 13.96
N HIS A 143 3.07 -8.80 13.49
CA HIS A 143 3.65 -7.73 14.29
C HIS A 143 2.73 -6.50 14.31
N TRP A 144 2.59 -5.89 15.47
CA TRP A 144 1.72 -4.73 15.72
C TRP A 144 2.55 -3.44 15.75
N HIS A 145 3.04 -3.03 14.59
CA HIS A 145 4.00 -1.95 14.41
C HIS A 145 3.62 -0.66 15.15
N GLY A 146 4.44 -0.29 16.13
CA GLY A 146 4.28 0.92 16.94
C GLY A 146 3.40 0.75 18.19
N GLN A 147 2.80 -0.42 18.41
CA GLN A 147 2.08 -0.72 19.66
C GLN A 147 3.05 -0.94 20.83
N ARG A 148 2.63 -0.50 22.03
CA ARG A 148 3.33 -0.80 23.29
C ARG A 148 2.60 -1.95 23.98
N LEU A 149 3.12 -3.16 23.83
CA LEU A 149 2.48 -4.41 24.25
C LEU A 149 3.41 -5.29 25.10
N PRO A 150 2.90 -6.31 25.81
CA PRO A 150 3.73 -7.32 26.45
C PRO A 150 4.61 -8.04 25.42
N ASN A 151 5.88 -8.30 25.75
CA ASN A 151 6.86 -8.84 24.80
C ASN A 151 6.41 -10.12 24.06
N GLY A 152 5.70 -11.04 24.72
CA GLY A 152 5.18 -12.26 24.11
C GLY A 152 4.01 -12.06 23.13
N MET A 153 3.50 -10.83 22.97
CA MET A 153 2.41 -10.48 22.04
C MET A 153 2.92 -9.72 20.80
N ASP A 154 4.24 -9.62 20.63
CA ASP A 154 4.85 -8.74 19.63
C ASP A 154 4.84 -9.29 18.20
N GLY A 155 4.66 -10.60 18.02
CA GLY A 155 4.49 -11.16 16.68
C GLY A 155 5.74 -11.60 15.94
N VAL A 156 6.96 -11.43 16.49
CA VAL A 156 8.17 -11.91 15.81
C VAL A 156 8.34 -13.42 16.01
N GLY A 157 8.18 -14.18 14.93
CA GLY A 157 8.29 -15.64 14.95
C GLY A 157 9.71 -16.10 15.33
N GLY A 158 9.81 -17.03 16.27
CA GLY A 158 11.09 -17.55 16.78
C GLY A 158 11.75 -16.69 17.87
N LEU A 159 11.40 -15.40 17.98
CA LEU A 159 11.89 -14.50 19.03
C LEU A 159 10.88 -14.35 20.18
N ASN A 160 9.68 -13.87 19.87
CA ASN A 160 8.67 -13.54 20.88
C ASN A 160 7.58 -14.63 20.99
N GLN A 161 7.39 -15.40 19.92
CA GLN A 161 6.38 -16.46 19.86
C GLN A 161 6.77 -17.56 18.85
N PRO A 162 6.15 -18.74 18.90
CA PRO A 162 6.20 -19.68 17.78
C PRO A 162 5.44 -19.13 16.56
N GLN A 163 5.81 -19.64 15.38
CA GLN A 163 5.09 -19.38 14.13
C GLN A 163 3.63 -19.87 14.24
N ILE A 164 2.69 -19.19 13.56
CA ILE A 164 1.31 -19.67 13.39
C ILE A 164 1.30 -20.67 12.23
N PRO A 165 1.16 -21.98 12.48
CA PRO A 165 1.17 -22.97 11.39
C PRO A 165 -0.08 -22.84 10.51
N VAL A 166 0.01 -23.39 9.29
CA VAL A 166 -1.12 -23.46 8.36
C VAL A 166 -2.34 -24.11 9.03
N GLY A 167 -3.51 -23.50 8.89
CA GLY A 167 -4.78 -23.98 9.44
C GLY A 167 -4.93 -23.78 10.95
N LYS A 168 -4.00 -23.09 11.62
CA LYS A 168 -4.08 -22.79 13.06
C LYS A 168 -4.52 -21.36 13.31
N THR A 169 -5.10 -21.17 14.49
CA THR A 169 -5.51 -19.86 15.01
C THR A 169 -4.70 -19.54 16.25
N PHE A 170 -4.09 -18.37 16.29
CA PHE A 170 -3.42 -17.82 17.47
C PHE A 170 -4.22 -16.65 18.03
N VAL A 171 -3.98 -16.30 19.29
CA VAL A 171 -4.62 -15.16 19.96
C VAL A 171 -3.57 -14.18 20.45
N TYR A 172 -3.77 -12.91 20.13
CA TYR A 172 -3.00 -11.78 20.68
C TYR A 172 -3.91 -11.02 21.64
N GLU A 173 -3.48 -10.79 22.87
CA GLU A 173 -4.27 -10.06 23.86
C GLU A 173 -3.42 -9.04 24.60
N PHE A 174 -3.81 -7.76 24.49
CA PHE A 174 -3.10 -6.65 25.13
C PHE A 174 -4.01 -5.44 25.30
N GLU A 175 -3.49 -4.35 25.88
CA GLU A 175 -4.19 -3.08 26.04
C GLU A 175 -3.66 -2.07 25.03
N ALA A 176 -4.55 -1.31 24.39
CA ALA A 176 -4.19 -0.19 23.51
C ALA A 176 -3.77 1.03 24.34
N ARG A 177 -2.48 1.11 24.71
CA ARG A 177 -1.99 2.05 25.74
C ARG A 177 -1.90 3.52 25.36
N ARG A 178 -1.93 3.85 24.06
CA ARG A 178 -1.73 5.24 23.59
C ARG A 178 -2.46 5.51 22.28
N PRO A 179 -2.98 6.74 22.07
CA PRO A 179 -3.55 7.14 20.80
C PRO A 179 -2.46 7.32 19.75
N GLY A 180 -2.82 7.10 18.49
CA GLY A 180 -1.89 7.26 17.37
C GLY A 180 -2.32 6.53 16.10
N THR A 181 -1.48 6.68 15.08
CA THR A 181 -1.58 5.94 13.82
C THR A 181 -0.48 4.89 13.80
N PHE A 182 -0.86 3.66 13.56
CA PHE A 182 -0.01 2.47 13.59
C PHE A 182 -0.37 1.56 12.42
N MET A 183 0.34 0.45 12.29
CA MET A 183 0.07 -0.56 11.27
C MET A 183 0.31 -1.94 11.85
N TYR A 184 -0.11 -2.96 11.11
CA TYR A 184 0.23 -4.34 11.40
C TYR A 184 0.66 -5.03 10.12
N HIS A 185 1.59 -5.97 10.24
CA HIS A 185 2.17 -6.69 9.11
C HIS A 185 2.77 -8.01 9.58
N PRO A 186 2.99 -8.99 8.70
CA PRO A 186 3.62 -10.23 9.09
C PRO A 186 5.07 -10.00 9.50
N HIS A 187 5.56 -10.87 10.37
CA HIS A 187 6.96 -10.94 10.77
C HIS A 187 7.47 -12.40 10.69
N ALA A 188 6.96 -13.11 9.69
CA ALA A 188 7.27 -14.47 9.28
C ALA A 188 7.33 -14.46 7.74
N ASP A 189 8.37 -15.06 7.17
CA ASP A 189 8.74 -14.92 5.75
C ASP A 189 8.43 -13.52 5.20
N GLU A 190 8.96 -12.50 5.87
CA GLU A 190 8.59 -11.10 5.63
C GLU A 190 8.83 -10.72 4.17
N MET A 191 9.91 -11.23 3.56
CA MET A 191 10.22 -11.02 2.15
C MET A 191 9.04 -11.40 1.25
N VAL A 192 8.52 -12.63 1.38
CA VAL A 192 7.41 -13.10 0.52
C VAL A 192 6.10 -12.47 0.94
N GLN A 193 5.77 -12.48 2.24
CA GLN A 193 4.45 -12.06 2.71
C GLN A 193 4.21 -10.56 2.49
N MET A 194 5.23 -9.72 2.70
CA MET A 194 5.15 -8.29 2.39
C MET A 194 5.08 -8.04 0.89
N ALA A 195 5.92 -8.72 0.08
CA ALA A 195 5.90 -8.57 -1.37
C ALA A 195 4.59 -9.04 -2.01
N MET A 196 3.88 -9.98 -1.36
CA MET A 196 2.54 -10.42 -1.72
C MET A 196 1.43 -9.48 -1.21
N GLY A 197 1.76 -8.44 -0.43
CA GLY A 197 0.82 -7.39 -0.05
C GLY A 197 0.19 -7.53 1.35
N MET A 198 0.73 -8.37 2.23
CA MET A 198 0.18 -8.55 3.58
C MET A 198 0.54 -7.38 4.50
N MET A 199 -0.46 -6.56 4.81
CA MET A 199 -0.34 -5.44 5.76
C MET A 199 -1.73 -4.95 6.14
N GLY A 200 -1.84 -4.07 7.14
CA GLY A 200 -3.07 -3.33 7.42
C GLY A 200 -2.85 -2.21 8.43
N PHE A 201 -3.87 -1.37 8.61
CA PHE A 201 -3.79 -0.24 9.52
C PHE A 201 -4.24 -0.56 10.92
N TRP A 202 -3.70 0.21 11.86
CA TRP A 202 -4.22 0.29 13.22
C TRP A 202 -4.38 1.75 13.63
N VAL A 203 -5.55 2.14 14.11
CA VAL A 203 -5.82 3.47 14.66
C VAL A 203 -6.29 3.34 16.10
N THR A 204 -5.53 3.93 17.02
CA THR A 204 -5.97 4.11 18.40
C THR A 204 -6.46 5.54 18.58
N HIS A 205 -7.75 5.71 18.78
CA HIS A 205 -8.38 6.99 19.09
C HIS A 205 -8.15 7.38 20.56
N PRO A 206 -8.04 8.67 20.89
CA PRO A 206 -7.95 9.09 22.29
C PRO A 206 -9.25 8.77 23.03
N LYS A 207 -9.13 8.44 24.32
CA LYS A 207 -10.31 8.13 25.17
C LYS A 207 -11.27 9.31 25.35
N GLY A 208 -10.77 10.53 25.16
CA GLY A 208 -11.54 11.76 25.23
C GLY A 208 -10.76 12.92 24.64
N ARG A 209 -11.03 14.14 25.11
CA ARG A 209 -10.29 15.32 24.66
C ARG A 209 -8.80 15.17 24.98
N HIS A 210 -7.96 15.38 23.99
CA HIS A 210 -6.51 15.26 24.10
C HIS A 210 -5.83 16.61 23.76
N PRO A 211 -4.79 17.05 24.48
CA PRO A 211 -4.18 18.37 24.26
C PRO A 211 -3.54 18.54 22.87
N HIS A 212 -3.12 17.43 22.26
CA HIS A 212 -2.42 17.41 20.96
C HIS A 212 -3.17 16.70 19.84
N ILE A 213 -4.43 16.29 20.05
CA ILE A 213 -5.24 15.67 18.99
C ILE A 213 -6.55 16.45 18.90
N ASP A 214 -6.72 17.15 17.80
CA ASP A 214 -7.95 17.89 17.51
C ASP A 214 -9.04 16.96 16.96
N PRO A 215 -10.32 17.23 17.26
CA PRO A 215 -11.40 16.59 16.54
C PRO A 215 -11.37 17.03 15.07
N VAL A 216 -11.61 16.09 14.16
CA VAL A 216 -11.62 16.32 12.71
C VAL A 216 -12.93 15.85 12.11
N GLN A 217 -13.45 16.53 11.10
CA GLN A 217 -14.69 16.14 10.43
C GLN A 217 -14.44 15.00 9.43
N ARG A 218 -13.24 14.94 8.85
CA ARG A 218 -12.79 13.87 7.97
C ARG A 218 -11.49 13.29 8.50
N ASP A 219 -11.44 11.98 8.69
CA ASP A 219 -10.22 11.26 9.06
C ASP A 219 -10.03 10.14 8.02
N TYR A 220 -8.95 10.22 7.25
CA TYR A 220 -8.62 9.26 6.19
C TYR A 220 -7.35 8.48 6.53
N CYS A 221 -7.23 7.24 6.07
CA CYS A 221 -5.96 6.51 6.11
C CYS A 221 -5.66 5.70 4.85
N PHE A 222 -4.37 5.61 4.50
CA PHE A 222 -3.86 4.72 3.43
C PHE A 222 -2.37 4.38 3.59
N LEU A 223 -2.02 3.14 3.22
CA LEU A 223 -0.67 2.59 3.26
C LEU A 223 -0.06 2.74 1.89
N LEU A 224 1.20 3.12 1.87
CA LEU A 224 2.04 3.10 0.68
C LEU A 224 2.63 1.70 0.54
N ASN A 225 2.44 1.12 -0.63
CA ASN A 225 2.98 -0.18 -0.99
C ASN A 225 3.47 -0.19 -2.43
N ALA A 226 4.33 -1.16 -2.75
CA ALA A 226 4.95 -1.27 -4.05
C ALA A 226 5.12 -2.74 -4.44
N PHE A 227 5.02 -3.01 -5.74
CA PHE A 227 5.07 -4.36 -6.30
C PHE A 227 5.88 -4.38 -7.59
N ASP A 228 6.43 -5.54 -7.91
CA ASP A 228 6.93 -5.84 -9.25
C ASP A 228 5.96 -6.80 -9.93
N VAL A 229 5.14 -6.28 -10.84
CA VAL A 229 4.20 -7.10 -11.63
C VAL A 229 4.57 -6.97 -13.09
N GLN A 230 5.00 -8.09 -13.68
CA GLN A 230 5.35 -8.12 -15.09
C GLN A 230 4.09 -7.97 -15.97
N PRO A 231 4.17 -7.25 -17.10
CA PRO A 231 3.08 -7.19 -18.07
C PRO A 231 2.56 -8.59 -18.43
N GLY A 232 1.24 -8.78 -18.41
CA GLY A 232 0.62 -10.09 -18.64
C GLY A 232 0.57 -11.03 -17.44
N SER A 233 1.29 -10.74 -16.35
CA SER A 233 1.27 -11.53 -15.12
C SER A 233 0.24 -11.01 -14.14
N MET A 234 -0.30 -11.90 -13.32
CA MET A 234 -1.08 -11.55 -12.13
C MET A 234 -0.27 -11.69 -10.84
N THR A 235 0.84 -12.44 -10.83
CA THR A 235 1.59 -12.71 -9.60
C THR A 235 2.82 -11.81 -9.52
N PRO A 236 3.04 -11.10 -8.40
CA PRO A 236 4.23 -10.28 -8.21
C PRO A 236 5.53 -11.10 -8.19
N GLN A 237 6.63 -10.50 -8.62
CA GLN A 237 7.98 -11.02 -8.42
C GLN A 237 8.43 -10.74 -6.99
N VAL A 238 8.23 -11.72 -6.10
CA VAL A 238 8.48 -11.56 -4.65
C VAL A 238 9.94 -11.39 -4.24
N ASN A 239 10.88 -11.69 -5.15
CA ASN A 239 12.32 -11.54 -4.89
C ASN A 239 12.84 -10.14 -5.29
N THR A 240 11.99 -9.26 -5.82
CA THR A 240 12.35 -7.89 -6.19
C THR A 240 12.39 -7.00 -4.95
N MET A 241 13.59 -6.58 -4.55
CA MET A 241 13.78 -5.86 -3.29
C MET A 241 13.66 -4.33 -3.43
N LEU A 242 14.22 -3.74 -4.50
CA LEU A 242 14.31 -2.27 -4.64
C LEU A 242 13.87 -1.72 -6.01
N GLU A 243 13.55 -2.60 -6.96
CA GLU A 243 13.25 -2.26 -8.36
C GLU A 243 11.78 -2.51 -8.71
N GLN A 244 10.86 -2.11 -7.82
CA GLN A 244 9.42 -2.24 -8.05
C GLN A 244 8.95 -1.34 -9.20
N ASN A 245 7.95 -1.81 -9.96
CA ASN A 245 7.40 -1.11 -11.12
C ASN A 245 5.94 -0.63 -10.91
N ILE A 246 5.27 -1.06 -9.85
CA ILE A 246 3.93 -0.62 -9.46
C ILE A 246 4.01 0.06 -8.09
N TRP A 247 3.57 1.31 -8.02
CA TRP A 247 3.55 2.13 -6.79
C TRP A 247 2.11 2.47 -6.43
N ALA A 248 1.67 2.04 -5.25
CA ALA A 248 0.25 1.94 -4.92
C ALA A 248 -0.10 2.53 -3.56
N TRP A 249 -1.35 2.94 -3.41
CA TRP A 249 -1.98 3.23 -2.12
C TRP A 249 -2.99 2.14 -1.83
N ASN A 250 -2.87 1.45 -0.69
CA ASN A 250 -3.74 0.34 -0.32
C ASN A 250 -3.94 -0.68 -1.47
N SER A 251 -2.83 -1.05 -2.13
CA SER A 251 -2.83 -1.97 -3.28
C SER A 251 -3.75 -1.52 -4.41
N ARG A 252 -3.88 -0.19 -4.60
CA ARG A 252 -4.58 0.45 -5.71
C ARG A 252 -3.66 1.47 -6.37
N VAL A 253 -3.82 1.62 -7.67
CA VAL A 253 -3.11 2.59 -8.49
C VAL A 253 -4.11 3.42 -9.27
N PHE A 254 -3.80 4.69 -9.51
CA PHE A 254 -4.65 5.57 -10.31
C PHE A 254 -4.97 4.95 -11.69
N PRO A 255 -6.24 4.98 -12.16
CA PRO A 255 -7.40 5.70 -11.64
C PRO A 255 -8.23 4.93 -10.61
N GLY A 256 -7.73 3.81 -10.08
CA GLY A 256 -8.43 2.97 -9.11
C GLY A 256 -8.41 3.49 -7.66
N ILE A 257 -7.60 4.51 -7.35
CA ILE A 257 -7.53 5.13 -6.02
C ILE A 257 -8.73 6.08 -5.84
N THR A 258 -9.53 5.86 -4.80
CA THR A 258 -10.68 6.74 -4.50
C THR A 258 -10.21 8.17 -4.16
N PRO A 259 -10.90 9.23 -4.62
CA PRO A 259 -10.59 10.60 -4.19
C PRO A 259 -10.90 10.82 -2.71
N LEU A 260 -10.15 11.72 -2.07
CA LEU A 260 -10.50 12.24 -0.75
C LEU A 260 -11.57 13.32 -0.93
N VAL A 261 -12.63 13.31 -0.12
CA VAL A 261 -13.76 14.23 -0.27
C VAL A 261 -13.98 15.02 1.01
N ALA A 262 -13.85 16.34 0.95
CA ALA A 262 -14.03 17.21 2.10
C ALA A 262 -15.10 18.26 1.81
N ARG A 263 -15.93 18.57 2.82
CA ARG A 263 -16.77 19.76 2.76
C ARG A 263 -15.90 20.98 2.99
N LEU A 264 -16.21 22.07 2.28
CA LEU A 264 -15.59 23.37 2.52
C LEU A 264 -15.66 23.75 4.01
N GLY A 265 -14.51 24.02 4.62
CA GLY A 265 -14.34 24.34 6.03
C GLY A 265 -14.20 23.13 6.98
N ASP A 266 -14.28 21.89 6.49
CA ASP A 266 -13.98 20.71 7.33
C ASP A 266 -12.50 20.71 7.72
N ARG A 267 -12.21 20.38 8.98
CA ARG A 267 -10.88 19.95 9.37
C ARG A 267 -10.69 18.50 8.93
N VAL A 268 -9.64 18.26 8.16
CA VAL A 268 -9.30 16.97 7.59
C VAL A 268 -8.01 16.46 8.21
N ARG A 269 -7.99 15.17 8.57
CA ARG A 269 -6.79 14.42 8.90
C ARG A 269 -6.56 13.36 7.84
N VAL A 270 -5.33 13.24 7.38
CA VAL A 270 -4.88 12.17 6.49
C VAL A 270 -3.72 11.42 7.14
N ARG A 271 -3.92 10.12 7.37
CA ARG A 271 -2.97 9.22 8.02
C ARG A 271 -2.29 8.36 6.98
N VAL A 272 -0.99 8.53 6.81
CA VAL A 272 -0.24 7.83 5.78
C VAL A 272 0.85 7.00 6.43
N GLY A 273 0.95 5.73 6.04
CA GLY A 273 1.99 4.81 6.48
C GLY A 273 2.79 4.27 5.31
N ASN A 274 4.08 4.03 5.51
CA ASN A 274 4.95 3.55 4.44
C ASN A 274 5.57 2.19 4.76
N LEU A 275 5.16 1.18 3.99
CA LEU A 275 5.68 -0.18 4.04
C LEU A 275 6.42 -0.57 2.74
N THR A 276 6.79 0.41 1.93
CA THR A 276 7.70 0.19 0.79
C THR A 276 9.16 0.20 1.26
N MET A 277 10.07 -0.14 0.36
CA MET A 277 11.52 -0.07 0.59
C MET A 277 12.13 1.29 0.21
N THR A 278 11.32 2.33 0.00
CA THR A 278 11.80 3.69 -0.30
C THR A 278 10.96 4.75 0.40
N ASN A 279 11.48 5.97 0.52
CA ASN A 279 10.71 7.07 1.08
C ASN A 279 9.71 7.66 0.06
N HIS A 280 8.64 8.29 0.54
CA HIS A 280 7.61 8.87 -0.30
C HIS A 280 7.29 10.30 0.13
N PRO A 281 7.67 11.32 -0.65
CA PRO A 281 7.18 12.68 -0.45
C PRO A 281 5.73 12.75 -0.90
N ILE A 282 4.78 12.90 0.02
CA ILE A 282 3.36 13.05 -0.30
C ILE A 282 3.02 14.53 -0.37
N HIS A 283 2.55 14.97 -1.53
CA HIS A 283 2.20 16.35 -1.84
C HIS A 283 0.68 16.51 -2.02
N ILE A 284 0.13 17.59 -1.46
CA ILE A 284 -1.28 17.98 -1.63
C ILE A 284 -1.29 19.36 -2.29
N HIS A 285 -1.96 19.48 -3.45
CA HIS A 285 -2.13 20.76 -4.13
C HIS A 285 -3.19 21.62 -3.41
N GLY A 286 -3.10 22.93 -3.58
CA GLY A 286 -4.12 23.90 -3.16
C GLY A 286 -4.32 24.06 -1.66
N ILE A 287 -3.62 23.29 -0.82
CA ILE A 287 -3.80 23.28 0.63
C ILE A 287 -2.43 23.17 1.32
N GLU A 288 -2.25 23.96 2.38
CA GLU A 288 -1.16 23.80 3.34
C GLU A 288 -1.64 22.93 4.52
N PHE A 289 -0.76 22.09 5.07
CA PHE A 289 -1.08 21.23 6.21
C PHE A 289 0.01 21.25 7.28
N GLU A 290 -0.35 20.86 8.50
CA GLU A 290 0.62 20.58 9.55
C GLU A 290 0.89 19.07 9.65
N VAL A 291 2.14 18.69 9.95
CA VAL A 291 2.43 17.34 10.45
C VAL A 291 2.07 17.28 11.94
N ALA A 292 0.90 16.71 12.23
CA ALA A 292 0.31 16.65 13.57
C ALA A 292 0.64 15.39 14.37
N GLY A 293 1.24 14.37 13.74
CA GLY A 293 1.53 13.09 14.36
C GLY A 293 2.51 12.23 13.56
N THR A 294 3.23 11.37 14.26
CA THR A 294 4.14 10.36 13.67
C THR A 294 3.77 8.94 14.16
N ASP A 295 4.56 7.94 13.77
CA ASP A 295 4.60 6.58 14.35
C ASP A 295 4.87 6.56 15.87
N GLY A 296 5.43 7.65 16.40
CA GLY A 296 5.62 7.88 17.83
C GLY A 296 4.35 8.33 18.58
N GLY A 297 3.31 8.77 17.87
CA GLY A 297 2.09 9.36 18.43
C GLY A 297 1.88 10.83 18.00
N PRO A 298 1.03 11.59 18.70
CA PRO A 298 0.76 12.99 18.36
C PRO A 298 1.97 13.89 18.61
N VAL A 299 2.23 14.81 17.68
CA VAL A 299 3.29 15.83 17.81
C VAL A 299 2.75 17.00 18.65
N PRO A 300 3.48 17.45 19.69
CA PRO A 300 3.11 18.65 20.45
C PRO A 300 2.93 19.85 19.54
N ARG A 301 1.94 20.71 19.81
CA ARG A 301 1.59 21.84 18.94
C ARG A 301 2.77 22.77 18.63
N SER A 302 3.64 23.00 19.61
CA SER A 302 4.85 23.83 19.47
C SER A 302 5.94 23.22 18.57
N ALA A 303 5.80 21.94 18.21
CA ALA A 303 6.74 21.19 17.38
C ALA A 303 6.12 20.72 16.06
N ARG A 304 4.86 21.10 15.76
CA ARG A 304 4.27 20.90 14.45
C ARG A 304 4.88 21.90 13.47
N TRP A 305 4.93 21.54 12.20
CA TRP A 305 5.46 22.40 11.15
C TRP A 305 4.51 22.40 9.94
N PRO A 306 4.34 23.57 9.27
CA PRO A 306 3.55 23.67 8.05
C PRO A 306 4.32 23.09 6.85
N GLU A 307 3.59 22.44 5.96
CA GLU A 307 4.10 21.84 4.73
C GLU A 307 3.03 21.88 3.63
N VAL A 308 3.48 21.73 2.39
CA VAL A 308 2.63 21.24 1.28
C VAL A 308 3.06 19.85 0.81
N THR A 309 4.24 19.40 1.24
CA THR A 309 4.81 18.09 0.94
C THR A 309 5.54 17.58 2.17
N THR A 310 5.27 16.35 2.62
CA THR A 310 6.09 15.72 3.67
C THR A 310 6.64 14.39 3.20
N ASP A 311 7.89 14.12 3.55
CA ASP A 311 8.49 12.81 3.35
C ASP A 311 8.00 11.81 4.39
N ILE A 312 7.73 10.59 3.93
CA ILE A 312 7.34 9.45 4.74
C ILE A 312 8.35 8.35 4.49
N ALA A 313 9.31 8.19 5.40
CA ALA A 313 10.35 7.17 5.25
C ALA A 313 9.82 5.76 5.52
N VAL A 314 10.62 4.75 5.17
CA VAL A 314 10.29 3.33 5.38
C VAL A 314 9.98 3.06 6.85
N GLY A 315 8.86 2.39 7.12
CA GLY A 315 8.38 2.07 8.46
C GLY A 315 7.72 3.25 9.19
N GLN A 316 7.73 4.46 8.63
CA GLN A 316 7.20 5.64 9.30
C GLN A 316 5.72 5.88 8.97
N MET A 317 5.06 6.58 9.90
CA MET A 317 3.71 7.12 9.74
C MET A 317 3.71 8.64 9.83
N ARG A 318 2.76 9.29 9.16
CA ARG A 318 2.46 10.72 9.30
C ARG A 318 0.97 10.97 9.43
N GLN A 319 0.59 11.97 10.22
CA GLN A 319 -0.76 12.52 10.29
C GLN A 319 -0.70 13.95 9.75
N LEU A 320 -1.30 14.18 8.59
CA LEU A 320 -1.39 15.48 7.94
C LEU A 320 -2.73 16.10 8.36
N GLU A 321 -2.72 17.30 8.93
CA GLU A 321 -3.93 18.00 9.35
C GLU A 321 -4.04 19.36 8.66
N PHE A 322 -5.22 19.64 8.08
CA PHE A 322 -5.50 20.91 7.42
C PHE A 322 -6.99 21.28 7.52
N ILE A 323 -7.31 22.52 7.17
CA ILE A 323 -8.67 22.97 6.92
C ILE A 323 -8.90 22.92 5.41
N ALA A 324 -9.98 22.30 4.96
CA ALA A 324 -10.35 22.27 3.55
C ALA A 324 -11.05 23.57 3.16
N ASP A 325 -10.31 24.68 3.09
CA ASP A 325 -10.83 26.04 2.84
C ASP A 325 -10.75 26.48 1.38
N GLU A 326 -10.03 25.76 0.52
CA GLU A 326 -9.95 26.03 -0.91
C GLU A 326 -10.82 25.06 -1.75
N PRO A 327 -11.94 25.51 -2.33
CA PRO A 327 -12.81 24.65 -3.14
C PRO A 327 -12.15 24.29 -4.48
N GLY A 328 -12.16 23.01 -4.84
CA GLY A 328 -11.50 22.56 -6.07
C GLY A 328 -11.36 21.05 -6.19
N ASP A 329 -10.82 20.62 -7.32
CA ASP A 329 -10.22 19.29 -7.50
C ASP A 329 -8.71 19.46 -7.46
N TRP A 330 -8.11 19.08 -6.34
CA TRP A 330 -6.69 19.27 -6.07
C TRP A 330 -5.95 17.95 -6.18
N ALA A 331 -4.85 17.91 -6.92
CA ALA A 331 -4.04 16.69 -7.01
C ALA A 331 -3.43 16.34 -5.64
N MET A 332 -3.41 15.05 -5.33
CA MET A 332 -2.72 14.49 -4.18
C MET A 332 -1.89 13.30 -4.65
N HIS A 333 -0.58 13.36 -4.50
CA HIS A 333 0.29 12.35 -5.10
C HIS A 333 1.64 12.21 -4.40
N CYS A 334 2.34 11.10 -4.71
CA CYS A 334 3.77 11.02 -4.40
C CYS A 334 4.55 11.95 -5.34
N HIS A 335 5.49 12.74 -4.82
CA HIS A 335 6.26 13.69 -5.59
C HIS A 335 7.54 13.10 -6.23
N LYS A 336 7.72 11.78 -6.15
CA LYS A 336 8.66 11.07 -7.01
C LYS A 336 7.96 10.80 -8.33
N SER A 337 8.36 11.47 -9.41
CA SER A 337 7.70 11.34 -10.72
C SER A 337 7.57 9.89 -11.18
N HIS A 338 8.57 9.04 -10.94
CA HIS A 338 8.49 7.61 -11.22
C HIS A 338 7.26 6.93 -10.57
N HIS A 339 6.88 7.34 -9.36
CA HIS A 339 5.80 6.74 -8.60
C HIS A 339 4.41 7.17 -9.09
N THR A 340 4.36 8.19 -9.95
CA THR A 340 3.12 8.70 -10.57
C THR A 340 3.01 8.37 -12.05
N MET A 341 3.75 7.38 -12.56
CA MET A 341 3.80 7.10 -14.01
C MET A 341 3.39 5.66 -14.36
N GLY A 342 3.18 4.78 -13.37
CA GLY A 342 2.87 3.36 -13.60
C GLY A 342 4.09 2.53 -14.01
N ALA A 343 3.86 1.42 -14.73
CA ALA A 343 4.95 0.51 -15.10
C ALA A 343 5.86 1.15 -16.17
N MET A 344 7.03 1.61 -15.74
CA MET A 344 8.03 2.25 -16.62
C MET A 344 9.05 1.23 -17.16
N GLY A 345 9.26 1.25 -18.47
CA GLY A 345 10.34 0.50 -19.11
C GLY A 345 11.65 1.28 -19.06
N HIS A 346 12.66 0.75 -18.36
CA HIS A 346 13.98 1.40 -18.22
C HIS A 346 14.93 1.14 -19.40
N GLY A 347 14.56 0.24 -20.32
CA GLY A 347 15.40 -0.18 -21.46
C GLY A 347 15.16 0.57 -22.77
N VAL A 348 14.32 1.62 -22.78
CA VAL A 348 13.95 2.34 -24.02
C VAL A 348 14.94 3.50 -24.25
N PRO A 349 15.55 3.62 -25.45
CA PRO A 349 16.48 4.71 -25.74
C PRO A 349 15.77 6.07 -25.75
N THR A 350 16.49 7.12 -25.32
CA THR A 350 15.98 8.50 -25.41
C THR A 350 16.03 8.97 -26.85
N MET A 351 14.86 9.31 -27.41
CA MET A 351 14.73 9.74 -28.81
C MET A 351 14.51 11.25 -28.98
N ILE A 352 14.58 12.02 -27.88
CA ILE A 352 14.33 13.46 -27.88
C ILE A 352 15.30 14.17 -28.82
N GLY A 353 14.77 14.88 -29.81
CA GLY A 353 15.56 15.63 -30.79
C GLY A 353 16.18 14.77 -31.91
N THR A 354 15.91 13.46 -31.95
CA THR A 354 16.33 12.61 -33.07
C THR A 354 15.43 12.86 -34.28
N ASP A 355 16.03 13.12 -35.45
CA ASP A 355 15.28 13.32 -36.69
C ASP A 355 14.89 11.97 -37.31
N HIS A 356 13.60 11.64 -37.25
CA HIS A 356 13.04 10.44 -37.87
C HIS A 356 12.48 10.68 -39.27
N LYS A 357 12.60 11.90 -39.83
CA LYS A 357 12.07 12.23 -41.16
C LYS A 357 12.64 11.28 -42.21
N GLY A 358 11.74 10.64 -42.95
CA GLY A 358 12.11 9.67 -43.99
C GLY A 358 12.39 8.25 -43.49
N LEU A 359 12.54 8.01 -42.18
CA LEU A 359 12.78 6.68 -41.59
C LEU A 359 11.48 5.96 -41.19
N VAL A 360 10.43 6.72 -40.85
CA VAL A 360 9.14 6.16 -40.38
C VAL A 360 8.51 5.22 -41.42
N LYS A 361 8.44 5.63 -42.69
CA LYS A 361 7.83 4.83 -43.76
C LYS A 361 8.58 3.52 -44.03
N PRO A 362 9.92 3.51 -44.15
CA PRO A 362 10.69 2.26 -44.19
C PRO A 362 10.46 1.36 -42.97
N LEU A 363 10.46 1.93 -41.76
CA LEU A 363 10.27 1.18 -40.52
C LEU A 363 8.88 0.56 -40.42
N GLN A 364 7.83 1.29 -40.79
CA GLN A 364 6.46 0.78 -40.84
C GLN A 364 6.24 -0.29 -41.92
N ARG A 365 7.00 -0.25 -43.03
CA ARG A 365 6.96 -1.36 -44.00
C ARG A 365 7.59 -2.64 -43.45
N ALA A 366 8.62 -2.51 -42.62
CA ALA A 366 9.30 -3.65 -42.01
C ALA A 366 8.55 -4.17 -40.77
N ASN A 367 7.92 -3.28 -40.02
CA ASN A 367 7.08 -3.57 -38.87
C ASN A 367 5.86 -2.62 -38.89
N PRO A 368 4.68 -3.09 -39.38
CA PRO A 368 3.46 -2.28 -39.47
C PRO A 368 3.04 -1.60 -38.16
N ASP A 369 3.41 -2.20 -37.03
CA ASP A 369 3.07 -1.71 -35.68
C ASP A 369 4.10 -0.72 -35.13
N TYR A 370 5.11 -0.34 -35.92
CA TYR A 370 6.12 0.64 -35.50
C TYR A 370 5.51 2.04 -35.33
N MET A 371 5.61 2.55 -34.10
CA MET A 371 5.23 3.91 -33.75
C MET A 371 6.47 4.73 -33.38
N VAL A 372 6.51 5.98 -33.83
CA VAL A 372 7.54 6.93 -33.39
C VAL A 372 7.13 7.47 -32.03
N MET A 373 8.05 7.38 -31.06
CA MET A 373 7.78 7.66 -29.65
C MET A 373 8.84 8.62 -29.14
N GLY A 374 8.44 9.65 -28.41
CA GLY A 374 9.40 10.43 -27.62
C GLY A 374 10.31 11.38 -28.38
N GLU A 375 10.05 11.72 -29.66
CA GLU A 375 10.91 12.68 -30.39
C GLU A 375 10.77 14.13 -29.89
N ARG A 376 9.56 14.52 -29.44
CA ARG A 376 9.20 15.87 -28.96
C ARG A 376 8.75 15.89 -27.49
N GLY A 377 8.85 14.76 -26.80
CA GLY A 377 8.29 14.51 -25.47
C GLY A 377 7.43 13.25 -25.46
N MET A 378 6.93 12.86 -24.28
CA MET A 378 6.09 11.67 -24.10
C MET A 378 4.58 11.99 -23.97
N ALA A 379 4.18 13.26 -24.09
CA ALA A 379 2.79 13.68 -23.97
C ALA A 379 1.86 13.02 -25.01
N ASP A 380 2.35 12.82 -26.23
CA ASP A 380 1.61 12.11 -27.29
C ASP A 380 1.17 10.69 -26.86
N MET A 381 1.87 10.09 -25.89
CA MET A 381 1.49 8.78 -25.32
C MET A 381 0.29 8.83 -24.37
N GLY A 382 -0.04 9.99 -23.82
CA GLY A 382 -1.28 10.17 -23.06
C GLY A 382 -2.52 10.05 -23.95
N GLU A 383 -2.39 10.33 -25.25
CA GLU A 383 -3.49 10.29 -26.23
C GLU A 383 -3.53 8.99 -27.06
N MET A 384 -2.42 8.25 -27.13
CA MET A 384 -2.30 7.02 -27.93
C MET A 384 -2.39 5.76 -27.06
N GLN A 385 -3.44 4.97 -27.23
CA GLN A 385 -3.57 3.66 -26.59
C GLN A 385 -2.89 2.58 -27.46
N MET A 386 -1.80 2.02 -26.96
CA MET A 386 -1.20 0.81 -27.53
C MET A 386 -1.94 -0.43 -27.05
N GLU A 387 -2.07 -1.45 -27.91
CA GLU A 387 -2.56 -2.76 -27.48
C GLU A 387 -1.51 -3.41 -26.57
N LEU A 388 -1.87 -3.58 -25.30
CA LEU A 388 -1.02 -4.21 -24.28
C LEU A 388 -1.48 -5.65 -24.04
N PRO A 389 -0.58 -6.54 -23.59
CA PRO A 389 -1.00 -7.85 -23.11
C PRO A 389 -2.12 -7.71 -22.06
N ALA A 390 -3.07 -8.65 -22.06
CA ALA A 390 -4.13 -8.68 -21.04
C ALA A 390 -3.53 -8.60 -19.63
N ASN A 391 -4.19 -7.91 -18.69
CA ASN A 391 -3.69 -7.70 -17.33
C ASN A 391 -2.35 -6.95 -17.24
N THR A 392 -2.19 -5.89 -18.02
CA THR A 392 -1.05 -4.97 -17.95
C THR A 392 -1.52 -3.60 -17.46
N PHE A 393 -0.86 -3.05 -16.45
CA PHE A 393 -1.09 -1.65 -16.06
C PHE A 393 -0.33 -0.71 -17.00
N PRO A 394 -1.01 0.21 -17.72
CA PRO A 394 -0.34 1.12 -18.64
C PRO A 394 0.54 2.14 -17.91
N MET A 395 1.52 2.68 -18.63
CA MET A 395 2.24 3.88 -18.22
C MET A 395 1.33 5.09 -18.46
N MET A 396 1.11 5.91 -17.43
CA MET A 396 0.21 7.07 -17.41
C MET A 396 -1.24 6.72 -17.80
N THR A 397 -2.20 7.08 -16.97
CA THR A 397 -3.60 6.70 -17.14
C THR A 397 -4.53 7.84 -16.72
N GLY A 398 -5.84 7.59 -16.85
CA GLY A 398 -6.89 8.49 -16.38
C GLY A 398 -7.10 9.73 -17.26
N SER A 399 -8.31 10.26 -17.16
CA SER A 399 -8.76 11.43 -17.91
C SER A 399 -9.41 12.42 -16.97
N GLY A 400 -9.22 13.70 -17.25
CA GLY A 400 -9.89 14.82 -16.61
C GLY A 400 -10.76 15.59 -17.61
N PRO A 401 -11.34 16.72 -17.17
CA PRO A 401 -12.21 17.55 -18.00
C PRO A 401 -11.54 18.15 -19.25
N TYR A 402 -10.20 18.14 -19.29
CA TYR A 402 -9.39 18.74 -20.35
C TYR A 402 -8.53 17.73 -21.12
N GLY A 403 -8.78 16.43 -20.95
CA GLY A 403 -8.00 15.38 -21.62
C GLY A 403 -7.26 14.44 -20.64
N PRO A 404 -6.24 13.71 -21.12
CA PRO A 404 -5.43 12.83 -20.29
C PRO A 404 -4.78 13.58 -19.12
N ILE A 405 -4.75 12.96 -17.94
CA ILE A 405 -4.07 13.54 -16.76
C ILE A 405 -2.56 13.26 -16.81
N GLU A 406 -2.12 12.30 -17.63
CA GLU A 406 -0.72 11.89 -17.76
C GLU A 406 -0.09 11.43 -16.44
N MET A 407 -0.91 10.88 -15.53
CA MET A 407 -0.47 10.36 -14.23
C MET A 407 -0.95 8.91 -14.06
N GLY A 408 -0.24 8.12 -13.26
CA GLY A 408 -0.59 6.75 -12.88
C GLY A 408 -0.14 6.49 -11.44
N GLY A 409 -0.19 5.23 -10.98
CA GLY A 409 0.41 4.85 -9.70
C GLY A 409 -0.15 5.62 -8.49
N MET A 410 0.72 6.26 -7.71
CA MET A 410 0.42 6.97 -6.47
C MET A 410 -0.15 8.39 -6.70
N PHE A 411 -1.32 8.47 -7.32
CA PHE A 411 -2.03 9.72 -7.60
C PHE A 411 -3.52 9.59 -7.29
N THR A 412 -4.11 10.63 -6.73
CA THR A 412 -5.56 10.83 -6.63
C THR A 412 -5.88 12.32 -6.53
N THR A 413 -7.14 12.65 -6.22
CA THR A 413 -7.56 14.03 -5.95
C THR A 413 -8.14 14.20 -4.56
N LEU A 414 -7.88 15.35 -3.95
CA LEU A 414 -8.66 15.93 -2.87
C LEU A 414 -9.75 16.82 -3.49
N LYS A 415 -11.00 16.44 -3.30
CA LYS A 415 -12.18 17.15 -3.80
C LYS A 415 -12.85 17.93 -2.68
N VAL A 416 -12.74 19.25 -2.74
CA VAL A 416 -13.34 20.16 -1.75
C VAL A 416 -14.61 20.78 -2.34
N ARG A 417 -15.75 20.67 -1.62
CA ARG A 417 -17.04 21.19 -2.09
C ARG A 417 -17.85 21.85 -0.98
N ALA A 418 -18.51 22.95 -1.33
CA ALA A 418 -19.58 23.50 -0.50
C ALA A 418 -20.82 22.58 -0.54
N GLY A 419 -21.62 22.59 0.54
CA GLY A 419 -22.93 21.91 0.56
C GLY A 419 -22.91 20.39 0.73
N LEU A 420 -21.74 19.76 0.89
CA LEU A 420 -21.68 18.33 1.23
C LEU A 420 -22.30 18.05 2.61
N GLY A 421 -22.94 16.88 2.78
CA GLY A 421 -23.38 16.42 4.09
C GLY A 421 -22.21 16.03 4.98
N ALA A 422 -22.37 16.13 6.30
CA ALA A 422 -21.30 15.82 7.26
C ALA A 422 -20.75 14.38 7.15
N ASN A 423 -21.59 13.43 6.70
CA ASN A 423 -21.23 12.04 6.48
C ASN A 423 -21.24 11.64 5.00
N ASP A 424 -21.25 12.60 4.07
CA ASP A 424 -21.22 12.31 2.64
C ASP A 424 -19.78 12.17 2.17
N TYR A 425 -19.40 10.97 1.74
CA TYR A 425 -18.06 10.62 1.24
C TYR A 425 -18.06 10.29 -0.26
N ARG A 426 -19.21 10.47 -0.94
CA ARG A 426 -19.34 10.15 -2.37
C ARG A 426 -18.54 11.16 -3.19
N ASP A 427 -17.99 10.70 -4.31
CA ASP A 427 -17.34 11.59 -5.28
C ASP A 427 -18.36 12.62 -5.79
N PRO A 428 -18.14 13.93 -5.56
CA PRO A 428 -19.03 14.99 -6.02
C PRO A 428 -18.93 15.28 -7.52
N GLY A 429 -18.11 14.53 -8.26
CA GLY A 429 -17.85 14.76 -9.69
C GLY A 429 -16.83 15.86 -9.92
N VAL A 430 -16.80 16.38 -11.15
CA VAL A 430 -15.85 17.40 -11.61
C VAL A 430 -16.13 18.76 -10.97
N TYR A 431 -15.08 19.47 -10.55
CA TYR A 431 -15.21 20.84 -10.06
C TYR A 431 -15.51 21.82 -11.19
N ALA A 432 -16.56 22.64 -11.02
CA ALA A 432 -16.90 23.72 -11.94
C ALA A 432 -16.05 24.96 -11.61
N MET A 433 -15.06 25.25 -12.45
CA MET A 433 -14.18 26.41 -12.26
C MET A 433 -14.94 27.73 -12.44
N PRO A 434 -14.82 28.69 -11.50
CA PRO A 434 -15.45 30.00 -11.66
C PRO A 434 -15.00 30.76 -12.93
N PRO A 435 -15.83 31.66 -13.48
CA PRO A 435 -15.42 32.50 -14.59
C PRO A 435 -14.18 33.34 -14.25
N GLY A 436 -13.20 33.34 -15.15
CA GLY A 436 -11.96 34.12 -14.99
C GLY A 436 -10.87 33.49 -14.14
N THR A 437 -11.10 32.30 -13.55
CA THR A 437 -10.09 31.60 -12.71
C THR A 437 -9.35 30.51 -13.48
N GLN A 438 -9.39 30.54 -14.80
CA GLN A 438 -8.73 29.57 -15.68
C GLN A 438 -7.55 30.20 -16.40
N ALA A 439 -6.48 29.42 -16.54
CA ALA A 439 -5.40 29.76 -17.45
C ALA A 439 -5.97 29.89 -18.88
N ARG A 440 -5.48 30.89 -19.62
CA ARG A 440 -5.93 31.16 -20.99
C ARG A 440 -4.72 31.41 -21.88
N PRO A 441 -4.81 31.04 -23.17
CA PRO A 441 -3.76 31.40 -24.11
C PRO A 441 -3.62 32.92 -24.19
N VAL A 442 -2.38 33.36 -24.43
CA VAL A 442 -2.06 34.73 -24.84
C VAL A 442 -1.75 34.67 -26.33
N GLU A 443 -2.31 35.61 -27.11
CA GLU A 443 -2.06 35.68 -28.55
C GLU A 443 -0.55 35.77 -28.84
N VAL A 444 -0.08 34.95 -29.79
CA VAL A 444 1.34 34.66 -30.04
C VAL A 444 2.20 35.91 -30.32
N GLY A 445 1.58 37.01 -30.77
CA GLY A 445 2.26 38.29 -31.03
C GLY A 445 2.36 39.24 -29.82
N GLN A 446 1.74 38.92 -28.68
CA GLN A 446 1.73 39.78 -27.49
C GLN A 446 2.74 39.35 -26.41
N ALA A 447 3.32 38.15 -26.53
CA ALA A 447 4.36 37.71 -25.62
C ALA A 447 5.69 38.42 -25.95
N PRO A 448 6.33 39.11 -24.99
CA PRO A 448 7.64 39.72 -25.23
C PRO A 448 8.67 38.65 -25.57
N ALA A 449 9.58 38.97 -26.50
CA ALA A 449 10.65 38.04 -26.90
C ALA A 449 11.52 37.69 -25.68
N ALA A 450 11.75 36.39 -25.46
CA ALA A 450 12.61 35.93 -24.39
C ALA A 450 14.05 36.41 -24.63
N SER A 451 14.59 37.25 -23.74
CA SER A 451 16.00 37.63 -23.78
C SER A 451 16.84 36.44 -23.35
N ARG A 452 17.42 35.72 -24.31
CA ARG A 452 18.44 34.72 -24.00
C ARG A 452 19.72 35.45 -23.59
N PRO A 453 20.31 35.17 -22.42
CA PRO A 453 21.65 35.66 -22.10
C PRO A 453 22.59 35.23 -23.23
N ALA A 454 23.46 36.14 -23.67
CA ALA A 454 24.51 35.77 -24.62
C ALA A 454 25.29 34.58 -24.03
N PRO A 455 25.57 33.52 -24.81
CA PRO A 455 26.37 32.41 -24.32
C PRO A 455 27.68 32.97 -23.77
N SER A 456 27.98 32.69 -22.50
CA SER A 456 29.29 32.99 -21.93
C SER A 456 30.35 32.35 -22.83
N ALA A 457 31.37 33.13 -23.21
CA ALA A 457 32.47 32.61 -24.01
C ALA A 457 32.95 31.27 -23.42
N PRO A 458 33.21 30.25 -24.26
CA PRO A 458 33.71 28.98 -23.77
C PRO A 458 34.93 29.24 -22.88
N PRO A 459 35.09 28.48 -21.76
CA PRO A 459 36.27 28.63 -20.92
C PRO A 459 37.50 28.56 -21.83
N ARG A 460 38.38 29.57 -21.78
CA ARG A 460 39.67 29.47 -22.44
C ARG A 460 40.28 28.15 -21.98
N GLN A 461 40.63 27.26 -22.91
CA GLN A 461 41.43 26.08 -22.61
C GLN A 461 42.77 26.57 -22.06
N GLY A 462 42.83 26.83 -20.75
CA GLY A 462 44.08 26.84 -20.03
C GLY A 462 44.58 25.42 -20.05
N THR A 463 45.78 25.21 -20.59
CA THR A 463 46.54 23.98 -20.43
C THR A 463 46.68 23.68 -18.94
N LEU A 464 45.78 22.84 -18.41
CA LEU A 464 45.95 22.23 -17.10
C LEU A 464 47.03 21.16 -17.26
N GLU A 465 48.29 21.54 -17.04
CA GLU A 465 49.36 20.57 -16.74
C GLU A 465 49.10 20.00 -15.34
N GLY A 466 48.18 19.04 -15.25
CA GLY A 466 47.99 18.22 -14.07
C GLY A 466 48.95 17.04 -14.11
N THR A 467 49.97 17.02 -13.23
CA THR A 467 50.81 15.84 -13.03
C THR A 467 50.00 14.72 -12.36
N ALA A 468 49.50 13.77 -13.15
CA ALA A 468 48.92 12.54 -12.62
C ALA A 468 50.04 11.60 -12.11
N ARG A 469 50.10 11.37 -10.79
CA ARG A 469 50.91 10.27 -10.23
C ARG A 469 50.16 8.95 -10.43
N LYS A 470 50.73 8.03 -11.22
CA LYS A 470 50.27 6.64 -11.32
C LYS A 470 50.38 5.93 -9.95
N PRO A 471 49.38 5.14 -9.53
CA PRO A 471 49.53 4.21 -8.43
C PRO A 471 50.61 3.17 -8.79
N GLY A 472 51.57 2.95 -7.89
CA GLY A 472 52.64 1.98 -8.08
C GLY A 472 52.06 0.56 -8.16
N SER A 473 52.46 -0.18 -9.18
CA SER A 473 52.23 -1.62 -9.32
C SER A 473 53.00 -2.37 -8.23
N GLY A 474 52.28 -2.98 -7.30
CA GLY A 474 52.86 -3.82 -6.26
C GLY A 474 51.87 -4.86 -5.79
N HIS A 475 51.68 -5.91 -6.59
CA HIS A 475 51.24 -7.21 -6.08
C HIS A 475 52.47 -8.09 -5.91
N SER A 476 52.71 -8.59 -4.70
CA SER A 476 53.49 -9.80 -4.48
C SER A 476 52.92 -10.57 -3.27
N HIS A 477 52.22 -11.65 -3.64
CA HIS A 477 51.89 -12.89 -2.93
C HIS A 477 51.19 -12.86 -1.57
#